data_AF-A0A7X4JS01-F1
#
_entry.id   AF-A0A7X4JS01-F1
#
_cell.length_a   1.000
_cell.length_b   1.000
_cell.length_c   1.000
_cell.angle_alpha   90.00
_cell.angle_beta   90.00
_cell.angle_gamma   90.00
#
_symmetry.space_group_name_H-M   'P 1'
#
loop_
_entity.id
_entity.type
_entity.pdbx_description
1 polymer ?
#
loop_
_entity_poly.entity_id
_entity_poly.type
_entity_poly.pdbx_seq_one_letter_code
_entity_poly.pdbx_strand_id
1 'polypeptide(L)'
;PRERDRDFFQKNVQKSGQLRNFVKKDTTKRPDSQQRMFENARHLWQELQDLDSKQRDRLAQFISQRCYLVVVSTSDQSSAYRIFAVMNDRGLDLSPTDILKAEIIGAMAESIRPKYTEAWEDIEEDIGRDNFRDIFTHIRMIYIQDKARGELSEEFRDGVMSCLKNKNFIDDVLTPFADTYKKVTRADYKSEYGASAEEIKLSLYLKHLRRLDNSDWVPPAMAFFNSGPNNNDALKFVRRLERLAYGMFIMRVNINGRINRYAQVLQAIDTGNDEKLFGEALELSPEEKGEILRVLDGPIYSLPRVPRPLLLRLDSLLAGAGARYDYPTISIEHVLPQNPALNSRWVMQFPDEEERAQWTHRLANLVLLSRRKNSQAQNYDFKRKKNEYFQQGDVTPFALTTEVVNELEWTSQVLDQRQKRLIDRLKSEWHLD
;
A
#
# COMPACT_ATOMS: atom_id res chain seq x y z
N PRO A 1 -19.00 -24.63 -5.37
CA PRO A 1 -18.58 -23.82 -4.19
C PRO A 1 -17.44 -24.52 -3.46
N ARG A 2 -16.53 -23.77 -2.81
CA ARG A 2 -15.58 -24.35 -1.84
C ARG A 2 -16.37 -25.07 -0.74
N GLU A 3 -15.77 -26.04 -0.06
CA GLU A 3 -16.47 -26.81 0.97
C GLU A 3 -17.05 -25.91 2.08
N ARG A 4 -16.27 -24.92 2.54
CA ARG A 4 -16.70 -23.86 3.48
C ARG A 4 -17.91 -23.03 3.01
N ASP A 5 -18.09 -22.87 1.71
CA ASP A 5 -19.18 -22.08 1.12
C ASP A 5 -20.38 -22.94 0.71
N ARG A 6 -20.31 -24.27 0.89
CA ARG A 6 -21.33 -25.21 0.43
C ARG A 6 -22.67 -24.93 1.10
N ASP A 7 -22.68 -24.78 2.42
CA ASP A 7 -23.89 -24.51 3.19
C ASP A 7 -24.50 -23.15 2.84
N PHE A 8 -23.64 -22.14 2.65
CA PHE A 8 -24.07 -20.81 2.22
C PHE A 8 -24.75 -20.87 0.84
N PHE A 9 -24.12 -21.53 -0.13
CA PHE A 9 -24.65 -21.68 -1.48
C PHE A 9 -25.93 -22.52 -1.50
N GLN A 10 -25.97 -23.63 -0.77
CA GLN A 10 -27.13 -24.50 -0.69
C GLN A 10 -28.33 -23.77 -0.08
N LYS A 11 -28.13 -23.08 1.04
CA LYS A 11 -29.19 -22.36 1.76
C LYS A 11 -29.76 -21.20 0.96
N ASN A 12 -28.91 -20.44 0.27
CA ASN A 12 -29.30 -19.17 -0.34
C ASN A 12 -29.61 -19.26 -1.85
N VAL A 13 -28.95 -20.17 -2.57
CA VAL A 13 -29.05 -20.28 -4.04
C VAL A 13 -29.80 -21.54 -4.47
N GLN A 14 -29.46 -22.71 -3.94
CA GLN A 14 -30.05 -23.98 -4.41
C GLN A 14 -31.44 -24.26 -3.81
N LYS A 15 -31.71 -23.82 -2.58
CA LYS A 15 -33.00 -24.06 -1.94
C LYS A 15 -34.09 -23.21 -2.59
N SER A 16 -35.06 -23.89 -3.21
CA SER A 16 -36.18 -23.24 -3.90
C SER A 16 -36.90 -22.21 -3.01
N GLY A 17 -37.24 -21.06 -3.60
CA GLY A 17 -37.91 -19.95 -2.92
C GLY A 17 -37.00 -19.05 -2.07
N GLN A 18 -35.77 -19.46 -1.74
CA GLN A 18 -34.85 -18.65 -0.93
C GLN A 18 -34.16 -17.54 -1.73
N LEU A 19 -33.92 -17.77 -3.02
CA LEU A 19 -33.17 -16.85 -3.89
C LEU A 19 -33.79 -15.43 -3.91
N ARG A 20 -35.12 -15.34 -4.00
CA ARG A 20 -35.84 -14.05 -4.02
C ARG A 20 -35.58 -13.22 -2.76
N ASN A 21 -35.50 -13.87 -1.60
CA ASN A 21 -35.21 -13.20 -0.33
C ASN A 21 -33.72 -12.89 -0.21
N PHE A 22 -32.86 -13.76 -0.73
CA PHE A 22 -31.41 -13.58 -0.73
C PHE A 22 -31.00 -12.32 -1.51
N VAL A 23 -31.44 -12.16 -2.75
CA VAL A 23 -31.06 -11.02 -3.62
C VAL A 23 -31.61 -9.67 -3.16
N LYS A 24 -32.65 -9.66 -2.31
CA LYS A 24 -33.27 -8.44 -1.75
C LYS A 24 -32.67 -7.98 -0.42
N LYS A 25 -31.85 -8.80 0.24
CA LYS A 25 -31.23 -8.45 1.53
C LYS A 25 -30.07 -7.48 1.32
N ASP A 26 -29.86 -6.62 2.31
CA ASP A 26 -28.83 -5.58 2.31
C ASP A 26 -27.40 -6.16 2.38
N THR A 27 -26.44 -5.36 1.92
CA THR A 27 -25.01 -5.66 1.77
C THR A 27 -24.26 -5.63 3.11
N THR A 28 -24.45 -6.64 3.96
CA THR A 28 -23.50 -6.90 5.05
C THR A 28 -22.16 -7.39 4.50
N LYS A 29 -21.05 -7.03 5.15
CA LYS A 29 -19.70 -7.55 4.85
C LYS A 29 -19.73 -9.08 4.85
N ARG A 30 -19.54 -9.68 3.67
CA ARG A 30 -19.39 -11.13 3.48
C ARG A 30 -17.94 -11.43 3.08
N PRO A 31 -17.46 -12.67 3.29
CA PRO A 31 -16.27 -13.16 2.61
C PRO A 31 -16.32 -12.89 1.11
N ASP A 32 -15.16 -12.67 0.47
CA ASP A 32 -15.09 -12.31 -0.96
C ASP A 32 -15.83 -13.34 -1.85
N SER A 33 -15.66 -14.63 -1.58
CA SER A 33 -16.33 -15.70 -2.34
C SER A 33 -17.86 -15.62 -2.24
N GLN A 34 -18.39 -15.43 -1.03
CA GLN A 34 -19.83 -15.32 -0.77
C GLN A 34 -20.41 -14.02 -1.31
N GLN A 35 -19.62 -12.93 -1.29
CA GLN A 35 -19.97 -11.66 -1.89
C GLN A 35 -20.11 -11.79 -3.41
N ARG A 36 -19.14 -12.43 -4.09
CA ARG A 36 -19.22 -12.71 -5.53
C ARG A 36 -20.41 -13.61 -5.88
N MET A 37 -20.68 -14.65 -5.06
CA MET A 37 -21.87 -15.49 -5.25
C MET A 37 -23.17 -14.68 -5.16
N PHE A 38 -23.26 -13.76 -4.20
CA PHE A 38 -24.39 -12.85 -4.05
C PHE A 38 -24.53 -11.89 -5.23
N GLU A 39 -23.44 -11.27 -5.67
CA GLU A 39 -23.41 -10.34 -6.81
C GLU A 39 -23.84 -11.04 -8.11
N ASN A 40 -23.30 -12.22 -8.38
CA ASN A 40 -23.69 -13.04 -9.54
C ASN A 40 -25.17 -13.42 -9.46
N ALA A 41 -25.64 -13.88 -8.31
CA ALA A 41 -27.04 -14.25 -8.11
C ALA A 41 -27.99 -13.06 -8.31
N ARG A 42 -27.60 -11.88 -7.82
CA ARG A 42 -28.36 -10.63 -7.96
C ARG A 42 -28.40 -10.16 -9.41
N HIS A 43 -27.26 -10.17 -10.09
CA HIS A 43 -27.17 -9.79 -11.50
C HIS A 43 -28.02 -10.71 -12.38
N LEU A 44 -27.86 -12.04 -12.26
CA LEU A 44 -28.68 -13.00 -13.00
C LEU A 44 -30.18 -12.85 -12.67
N TRP A 45 -30.53 -12.58 -11.42
CA TRP A 45 -31.92 -12.33 -11.04
C TRP A 45 -32.49 -11.10 -11.74
N GLN A 46 -31.73 -10.00 -11.81
CA GLN A 46 -32.15 -8.77 -12.49
C GLN A 46 -32.35 -8.99 -13.99
N GLU A 47 -31.38 -9.61 -14.67
CA GLU A 47 -31.48 -9.94 -16.09
C GLU A 47 -32.70 -10.83 -16.40
N LEU A 48 -33.00 -11.79 -15.52
CA LEU A 48 -34.17 -12.67 -15.67
C LEU A 48 -35.50 -11.95 -15.37
N GLN A 49 -35.51 -10.83 -14.65
CA GLN A 49 -36.72 -10.05 -14.41
C GLN A 49 -37.18 -9.30 -15.65
N ASP A 50 -36.25 -8.92 -16.52
CA ASP A 50 -36.55 -8.22 -17.77
C ASP A 50 -37.13 -9.17 -18.84
N LEU A 51 -37.06 -10.48 -18.63
CA LEU A 51 -37.61 -11.51 -19.51
C LEU A 51 -39.06 -11.87 -19.15
N ASP A 52 -39.90 -11.99 -20.19
CA ASP A 52 -41.25 -12.51 -20.06
C ASP A 52 -41.25 -14.01 -19.70
N SER A 53 -42.42 -14.56 -19.33
CA SER A 53 -42.54 -15.96 -18.92
C SER A 53 -42.15 -16.94 -20.03
N LYS A 54 -42.51 -16.65 -21.28
CA LYS A 54 -42.23 -17.55 -22.41
C LYS A 54 -40.74 -17.55 -22.74
N GLN A 55 -40.07 -16.42 -22.62
CA GLN A 55 -38.64 -16.28 -22.78
C GLN A 55 -37.89 -17.04 -21.68
N ARG A 56 -38.33 -16.93 -20.42
CA ARG A 56 -37.75 -17.70 -19.31
C ARG A 56 -37.90 -19.21 -19.49
N ASP A 57 -39.07 -19.67 -19.94
CA ASP A 57 -39.30 -21.09 -20.21
C ASP A 57 -38.40 -21.61 -21.35
N ARG A 58 -38.25 -20.83 -22.43
CA ARG A 58 -37.32 -21.16 -23.53
C ARG A 58 -35.87 -21.20 -23.07
N LEU A 59 -35.45 -20.26 -22.23
CA LEU A 59 -34.10 -20.24 -21.68
C LEU A 59 -33.83 -21.47 -20.80
N ALA A 60 -34.78 -21.84 -19.93
CA ALA A 60 -34.66 -23.06 -19.13
C ALA A 60 -34.55 -24.31 -20.00
N GLN A 61 -35.38 -24.43 -21.04
CA GLN A 61 -35.29 -25.53 -22.02
C GLN A 61 -33.93 -25.54 -22.72
N PHE A 62 -33.43 -24.38 -23.14
CA PHE A 62 -32.12 -24.27 -23.78
C PHE A 62 -31.00 -24.75 -22.84
N ILE A 63 -30.97 -24.28 -21.60
CA ILE A 63 -29.96 -24.69 -20.61
C ILE A 63 -30.04 -26.20 -20.34
N SER A 64 -31.23 -26.77 -20.22
CA SER A 64 -31.38 -28.20 -19.93
C SER A 64 -31.13 -29.13 -21.13
N GLN A 65 -31.35 -28.67 -22.36
CA GLN A 65 -31.31 -29.54 -23.55
C GLN A 65 -30.16 -29.24 -24.51
N ARG A 66 -29.59 -28.03 -24.47
CA ARG A 66 -28.59 -27.56 -25.45
C ARG A 66 -27.29 -27.04 -24.82
N CYS A 67 -27.21 -26.93 -23.50
CA CYS A 67 -25.94 -26.68 -22.80
C CYS A 67 -25.31 -28.01 -22.37
N TYR A 68 -24.06 -28.22 -22.73
CA TYR A 68 -23.31 -29.44 -22.42
C TYR A 68 -22.26 -29.15 -21.35
N LEU A 69 -22.20 -30.01 -20.33
CA LEU A 69 -21.11 -30.00 -19.36
C LEU A 69 -20.01 -30.93 -19.87
N VAL A 70 -18.87 -30.38 -20.25
CA VAL A 70 -17.68 -31.16 -20.61
C VAL A 70 -16.90 -31.45 -19.33
N VAL A 71 -16.87 -32.72 -18.92
CA VAL A 71 -16.11 -33.17 -17.76
C VAL A 71 -14.84 -33.85 -18.26
N VAL A 72 -13.68 -33.31 -17.89
CA VAL A 72 -12.38 -33.93 -18.14
C VAL A 72 -11.88 -34.52 -16.84
N SER A 73 -11.68 -35.84 -16.81
CA SER A 73 -11.15 -36.56 -15.66
C SER A 73 -9.79 -37.17 -16.00
N THR A 74 -8.82 -37.03 -15.10
CA THR A 74 -7.51 -37.69 -15.20
C THR A 74 -7.30 -38.61 -14.01
N SER A 75 -6.49 -39.65 -14.19
CA SER A 75 -6.13 -40.59 -13.12
C SER A 75 -5.02 -40.06 -12.22
N ASP A 76 -4.24 -39.08 -12.69
CA ASP A 76 -3.16 -38.46 -11.94
C ASP A 76 -3.35 -36.94 -11.81
N GLN A 77 -3.03 -36.43 -10.63
CA GLN A 77 -3.21 -35.03 -10.26
C GLN A 77 -2.30 -34.10 -11.08
N SER A 78 -1.12 -34.57 -11.49
CA SER A 78 -0.19 -33.81 -12.34
C SER A 78 -0.74 -33.56 -13.75
N SER A 79 -1.44 -34.54 -14.35
CA SER A 79 -2.13 -34.37 -15.63
C SER A 79 -3.38 -33.51 -15.50
N ALA A 80 -4.12 -33.61 -14.38
CA ALA A 80 -5.21 -32.68 -14.10
C ALA A 80 -4.70 -31.23 -14.10
N TYR A 81 -3.53 -30.99 -13.48
CA TYR A 81 -2.90 -29.68 -13.45
C TYR A 81 -2.46 -29.18 -14.81
N ARG A 82 -1.81 -30.02 -15.62
CA ARG A 82 -1.43 -29.63 -17.00
C ARG A 82 -2.66 -29.26 -17.83
N ILE A 83 -3.71 -30.08 -17.77
CA ILE A 83 -4.96 -29.80 -18.49
C ILE A 83 -5.59 -28.49 -17.98
N PHE A 84 -5.64 -28.30 -16.66
CA PHE A 84 -6.21 -27.09 -16.06
C PHE A 84 -5.43 -25.81 -16.43
N ALA A 85 -4.09 -25.86 -16.42
CA ALA A 85 -3.24 -24.75 -16.82
C ALA A 85 -3.43 -24.41 -18.31
N VAL A 86 -3.37 -25.42 -19.18
CA VAL A 86 -3.54 -25.23 -20.64
C VAL A 86 -4.95 -24.78 -21.02
N MET A 87 -5.99 -25.23 -20.30
CA MET A 87 -7.37 -24.82 -20.56
C MET A 87 -7.69 -23.39 -20.08
N ASN A 88 -7.04 -22.92 -19.01
CA ASN A 88 -7.27 -21.56 -18.48
C ASN A 88 -6.44 -20.48 -19.17
N ASP A 89 -5.44 -20.85 -19.99
CA ASP A 89 -4.65 -19.94 -20.84
C ASP A 89 -5.48 -19.12 -21.84
N ARG A 90 -6.77 -19.45 -22.01
CA ARG A 90 -7.72 -18.73 -22.89
C ARG A 90 -8.88 -18.04 -22.13
N GLY A 91 -8.86 -18.07 -20.79
CA GLY A 91 -9.91 -17.55 -19.90
C GLY A 91 -9.43 -16.41 -18.99
N LEU A 92 -10.12 -16.21 -17.85
CA LEU A 92 -9.65 -15.33 -16.78
C LEU A 92 -8.40 -15.97 -16.16
N ASP A 93 -7.25 -15.29 -16.25
CA ASP A 93 -5.97 -15.85 -15.81
C ASP A 93 -6.05 -16.42 -14.39
N LEU A 94 -5.51 -17.63 -14.23
CA LEU A 94 -5.27 -18.19 -12.91
C LEU A 94 -4.31 -17.28 -12.16
N SER A 95 -4.60 -17.00 -10.88
CA SER A 95 -3.60 -16.34 -10.06
C SER A 95 -2.38 -17.26 -9.96
N PRO A 96 -1.15 -16.74 -10.06
CA PRO A 96 0.05 -17.53 -9.80
C PRO A 96 -0.01 -18.26 -8.44
N THR A 97 -0.72 -17.68 -7.46
CA THR A 97 -0.96 -18.30 -6.15
C THR A 97 -1.85 -19.55 -6.23
N ASP A 98 -2.80 -19.60 -7.17
CA ASP A 98 -3.67 -20.77 -7.38
C ASP A 98 -2.86 -21.95 -7.95
N ILE A 99 -1.93 -21.66 -8.86
CA ILE A 99 -0.98 -22.63 -9.42
C ILE A 99 -0.05 -23.16 -8.31
N LEU A 100 0.54 -22.26 -7.52
CA LEU A 100 1.43 -22.63 -6.41
C LEU A 100 0.70 -23.44 -5.33
N LYS A 101 -0.55 -23.09 -4.98
CA LYS A 101 -1.37 -23.86 -4.03
C LYS A 101 -1.53 -25.30 -4.49
N ALA A 102 -1.92 -25.48 -5.76
CA ALA A 102 -2.10 -26.78 -6.38
C ALA A 102 -0.83 -27.63 -6.34
N GLU A 103 0.31 -27.04 -6.70
CA GLU A 103 1.60 -27.75 -6.70
C GLU A 103 2.07 -28.11 -5.28
N ILE A 104 2.09 -27.14 -4.37
CA ILE A 104 2.63 -27.29 -3.02
C ILE A 104 1.78 -28.27 -2.20
N ILE A 105 0.45 -28.11 -2.21
CA ILE A 105 -0.46 -29.00 -1.47
C ILE A 105 -0.60 -30.34 -2.20
N GLY A 106 -0.55 -30.35 -3.54
CA GLY A 106 -0.62 -31.57 -4.33
C GLY A 106 0.55 -32.52 -4.09
N ALA A 107 1.73 -31.99 -3.78
CA ALA A 107 2.91 -32.80 -3.42
C ALA A 107 2.83 -33.41 -2.00
N MET A 108 1.89 -32.96 -1.15
CA MET A 108 1.73 -33.47 0.22
C MET A 108 0.92 -34.77 0.28
N ALA A 109 1.10 -35.53 1.37
CA ALA A 109 0.33 -36.75 1.63
C ALA A 109 -1.17 -36.45 1.77
N GLU A 110 -2.03 -37.31 1.22
CA GLU A 110 -3.48 -37.07 1.10
C GLU A 110 -4.16 -36.78 2.45
N SER A 111 -3.70 -37.41 3.53
CA SER A 111 -4.25 -37.23 4.88
C SER A 111 -4.07 -35.81 5.45
N ILE A 112 -3.04 -35.07 5.02
CA ILE A 112 -2.74 -33.71 5.54
C ILE A 112 -3.21 -32.60 4.60
N ARG A 113 -3.57 -32.92 3.35
CA ARG A 113 -4.02 -31.93 2.36
C ARG A 113 -5.19 -31.07 2.83
N PRO A 114 -6.23 -31.59 3.50
CA PRO A 114 -7.35 -30.77 3.97
C PRO A 114 -6.90 -29.67 4.94
N LYS A 115 -6.06 -30.01 5.93
CA LYS A 115 -5.52 -29.07 6.92
C LYS A 115 -4.80 -27.89 6.25
N TYR A 116 -3.90 -28.19 5.31
CA TYR A 116 -3.09 -27.17 4.63
C TYR A 116 -3.88 -26.37 3.59
N THR A 117 -4.91 -26.98 3.00
CA THR A 117 -5.86 -26.28 2.12
C THR A 117 -6.65 -25.25 2.90
N GLU A 118 -7.13 -25.62 4.09
CA GLU A 118 -7.85 -24.73 4.99
C GLU A 118 -6.96 -23.57 5.45
N ALA A 119 -5.75 -23.85 5.96
CA ALA A 119 -4.81 -22.82 6.40
C ALA A 119 -4.47 -21.81 5.29
N TRP A 120 -4.24 -22.29 4.06
CA TRP A 120 -3.98 -21.41 2.92
C TRP A 120 -5.17 -20.50 2.62
N GLU A 121 -6.39 -21.05 2.59
CA GLU A 121 -7.61 -20.31 2.32
C GLU A 121 -7.93 -19.29 3.41
N ASP A 122 -7.66 -19.62 4.68
CA ASP A 122 -7.87 -18.72 5.81
C ASP A 122 -6.94 -17.50 5.72
N ILE A 123 -5.67 -17.70 5.35
CA ILE A 123 -4.73 -16.60 5.12
C ILE A 123 -5.16 -15.74 3.92
N GLU A 124 -5.57 -16.37 2.81
CA GLU A 124 -6.07 -15.67 1.63
C GLU A 124 -7.31 -14.81 1.96
N GLU A 125 -8.22 -15.33 2.79
CA GLU A 125 -9.44 -14.65 3.20
C GLU A 125 -9.20 -13.49 4.18
N ASP A 126 -8.32 -13.65 5.18
CA ASP A 126 -7.98 -12.60 6.15
C ASP A 126 -7.27 -11.40 5.49
N ILE A 127 -6.37 -11.67 4.54
CA ILE A 127 -5.52 -10.64 3.93
C ILE A 127 -6.16 -10.06 2.65
N GLY A 128 -6.99 -10.85 1.97
CA GLY A 128 -7.60 -10.53 0.68
C GLY A 128 -6.72 -10.94 -0.50
N ARG A 129 -7.35 -11.32 -1.62
CA ARG A 129 -6.69 -11.98 -2.77
C ARG A 129 -5.52 -11.19 -3.38
N ASP A 130 -5.66 -9.87 -3.54
CA ASP A 130 -4.61 -9.04 -4.15
C ASP A 130 -3.38 -8.92 -3.24
N ASN A 131 -3.60 -8.60 -1.97
CA ASN A 131 -2.54 -8.54 -0.97
C ASN A 131 -1.90 -9.93 -0.73
N PHE A 132 -2.69 -11.00 -0.84
CA PHE A 132 -2.19 -12.37 -0.75
C PHE A 132 -1.22 -12.67 -1.91
N ARG A 133 -1.54 -12.24 -3.14
CA ARG A 133 -0.61 -12.30 -4.26
C ARG A 133 0.67 -11.50 -4.00
N ASP A 134 0.55 -10.31 -3.42
CA ASP A 134 1.71 -9.47 -3.09
C ASP A 134 2.66 -10.16 -2.10
N ILE A 135 2.13 -10.92 -1.13
CA ILE A 135 2.96 -11.71 -0.20
C ILE A 135 3.90 -12.66 -0.95
N PHE A 136 3.43 -13.34 -2.01
CA PHE A 136 4.29 -14.23 -2.80
C PHE A 136 5.37 -13.46 -3.55
N THR A 137 5.04 -12.29 -4.10
CA THR A 137 6.03 -11.39 -4.72
C THR A 137 7.08 -10.94 -3.71
N HIS A 138 6.68 -10.61 -2.48
CA HIS A 138 7.59 -10.21 -1.41
C HIS A 138 8.45 -11.38 -0.91
N ILE A 139 7.88 -12.56 -0.67
CA ILE A 139 8.62 -13.77 -0.30
C ILE A 139 9.65 -14.09 -1.38
N ARG A 140 9.25 -14.05 -2.67
CA ARG A 140 10.18 -14.23 -3.79
C ARG A 140 11.34 -13.26 -3.73
N MET A 141 11.09 -11.98 -3.43
CA MET A 141 12.17 -11.00 -3.28
C MET A 141 13.08 -11.29 -2.10
N ILE A 142 12.53 -11.75 -0.97
CA ILE A 142 13.29 -12.09 0.25
C ILE A 142 14.28 -13.23 0.00
N TYR A 143 13.84 -14.29 -0.68
CA TYR A 143 14.66 -15.49 -0.91
C TYR A 143 15.61 -15.36 -2.10
N ILE A 144 15.17 -14.77 -3.22
CA ILE A 144 15.99 -14.70 -4.45
C ILE A 144 16.87 -13.45 -4.49
N GLN A 145 16.42 -12.34 -3.89
CA GLN A 145 17.20 -11.09 -3.75
C GLN A 145 17.74 -10.53 -5.07
N ASP A 146 17.03 -10.76 -6.17
CA ASP A 146 17.34 -10.23 -7.49
C ASP A 146 16.06 -9.74 -8.17
N LYS A 147 16.17 -9.01 -9.27
CA LYS A 147 15.03 -8.62 -10.09
C LYS A 147 14.31 -9.85 -10.67
N ALA A 148 12.98 -9.78 -10.75
CA ALA A 148 12.17 -10.76 -11.48
C ALA A 148 12.42 -10.68 -12.99
N ARG A 149 12.67 -11.85 -13.60
CA ARG A 149 13.00 -12.07 -15.02
C ARG A 149 11.97 -12.95 -15.73
N GLY A 150 11.19 -13.74 -14.98
CA GLY A 150 10.16 -14.64 -15.48
C GLY A 150 8.86 -14.54 -14.69
N GLU A 151 8.00 -15.55 -14.88
CA GLU A 151 6.73 -15.63 -14.17
C GLU A 151 6.92 -15.92 -12.69
N LEU A 152 6.05 -15.35 -11.85
CA LEU A 152 6.14 -15.51 -10.40
C LEU A 152 6.11 -16.99 -9.99
N SER A 153 5.23 -17.80 -10.58
CA SER A 153 5.11 -19.24 -10.29
C SER A 153 6.39 -20.01 -10.59
N GLU A 154 7.05 -19.72 -11.72
CA GLU A 154 8.29 -20.39 -12.13
C GLU A 154 9.45 -20.00 -11.21
N GLU A 155 9.67 -18.70 -11.01
CA GLU A 155 10.74 -18.23 -10.13
C GLU A 155 10.53 -18.66 -8.67
N PHE A 156 9.28 -18.74 -8.22
CA PHE A 156 8.96 -19.25 -6.89
C PHE A 156 9.32 -20.73 -6.76
N ARG A 157 9.02 -21.54 -7.78
CA ARG A 157 9.36 -22.96 -7.80
C ARG A 157 10.88 -23.17 -7.79
N ASP A 158 11.58 -22.52 -8.71
CA ASP A 158 12.99 -22.78 -8.94
C ASP A 158 13.89 -22.07 -7.92
N GLY A 159 13.48 -20.90 -7.45
CA GLY A 159 14.24 -20.07 -6.52
C GLY A 159 13.81 -20.21 -5.06
N VAL A 160 12.52 -20.13 -4.74
CA VAL A 160 12.06 -20.16 -3.35
C VAL A 160 11.97 -21.58 -2.82
N MET A 161 11.23 -22.46 -3.50
CA MET A 161 10.97 -23.82 -3.01
C MET A 161 12.27 -24.64 -2.93
N SER A 162 13.22 -24.42 -3.83
CA SER A 162 14.54 -25.07 -3.79
C SER A 162 15.36 -24.72 -2.54
N CYS A 163 15.17 -23.51 -1.99
CA CYS A 163 15.81 -23.08 -0.75
C CYS A 163 15.19 -23.71 0.52
N LEU A 164 13.96 -24.24 0.45
CA LEU A 164 13.21 -24.65 1.63
C LEU A 164 13.61 -26.03 2.19
N LYS A 165 14.38 -26.84 1.44
CA LYS A 165 14.87 -28.16 1.89
C LYS A 165 13.77 -29.00 2.58
N ASN A 166 13.79 -29.09 3.92
CA ASN A 166 12.88 -29.88 4.74
C ASN A 166 11.78 -29.05 5.44
N LYS A 167 11.73 -27.74 5.22
CA LYS A 167 10.74 -26.84 5.82
C LYS A 167 9.40 -27.00 5.10
N ASN A 168 8.32 -27.01 5.87
CA ASN A 168 6.98 -26.93 5.32
C ASN A 168 6.73 -25.48 4.88
N PHE A 169 6.49 -25.26 3.59
CA PHE A 169 6.27 -23.90 3.08
C PHE A 169 5.12 -23.17 3.80
N ILE A 170 4.02 -23.85 4.11
CA ILE A 170 2.85 -23.19 4.68
C ILE A 170 3.10 -22.80 6.14
N ASP A 171 3.62 -23.74 6.94
CA ASP A 171 3.85 -23.50 8.37
C ASP A 171 5.08 -22.62 8.63
N ASP A 172 6.18 -22.86 7.91
CA ASP A 172 7.49 -22.23 8.20
C ASP A 172 7.73 -20.94 7.42
N VAL A 173 6.94 -20.66 6.37
CA VAL A 173 7.17 -19.52 5.47
C VAL A 173 5.90 -18.70 5.28
N LEU A 174 4.86 -19.26 4.67
CA LEU A 174 3.65 -18.52 4.30
C LEU A 174 2.96 -17.92 5.53
N THR A 175 2.75 -18.72 6.58
CA THR A 175 2.04 -18.26 7.80
C THR A 175 2.83 -17.16 8.54
N PRO A 176 4.13 -17.33 8.86
CA PRO A 176 4.91 -16.28 9.51
C PRO A 176 5.02 -14.98 8.67
N PHE A 177 5.21 -15.12 7.36
CA PHE A 177 5.27 -13.94 6.48
C PHE A 177 3.92 -13.27 6.28
N ALA A 178 2.81 -14.02 6.29
CA ALA A 178 1.47 -13.45 6.27
C ALA A 178 1.18 -12.62 7.53
N ASP A 179 1.55 -13.13 8.70
CA ASP A 179 1.41 -12.40 9.96
C ASP A 179 2.32 -11.16 10.01
N THR A 180 3.56 -11.30 9.53
CA THR A 180 4.49 -10.17 9.46
C THR A 180 4.04 -9.13 8.45
N TYR A 181 3.53 -9.54 7.29
CA TYR A 181 2.95 -8.64 6.29
C TYR A 181 1.80 -7.84 6.90
N LYS A 182 0.90 -8.46 7.67
CA LYS A 182 -0.15 -7.74 8.41
C LYS A 182 0.43 -6.71 9.38
N LYS A 183 1.43 -7.07 10.18
CA LYS A 183 2.06 -6.13 11.13
C LYS A 183 2.67 -4.93 10.42
N VAL A 184 3.44 -5.17 9.36
CA VAL A 184 4.14 -4.15 8.57
C VAL A 184 3.17 -3.26 7.79
N THR A 185 2.17 -3.86 7.13
CA THR A 185 1.25 -3.13 6.24
C THR A 185 0.02 -2.58 6.95
N ARG A 186 -0.48 -3.16 8.05
CA ARG A 186 -1.55 -2.53 8.84
C ARG A 186 -1.00 -1.50 9.83
N ALA A 187 0.31 -1.53 10.10
CA ALA A 187 0.98 -0.71 11.12
C ALA A 187 0.32 -0.86 12.51
N ASP A 188 -0.25 -2.05 12.78
CA ASP A 188 -1.02 -2.35 13.98
C ASP A 188 -0.12 -3.01 15.03
N TYR A 189 0.73 -2.19 15.65
CA TYR A 189 1.52 -2.58 16.82
C TYR A 189 0.75 -2.12 18.06
N LYS A 190 -0.16 -2.98 18.53
CA LYS A 190 -0.84 -2.78 19.80
C LYS A 190 -0.66 -4.03 20.65
N SER A 191 -0.05 -3.86 21.82
CA SER A 191 -0.11 -4.89 22.86
C SER A 191 -1.52 -4.94 23.47
N GLU A 192 -1.89 -6.08 24.07
CA GLU A 192 -3.15 -6.26 24.82
C GLU A 192 -3.29 -5.28 26.00
N TYR A 193 -2.20 -4.65 26.44
CA TYR A 193 -2.13 -3.74 27.59
C TYR A 193 -1.93 -2.27 27.21
N GLY A 194 -2.02 -1.93 25.91
CA GLY A 194 -1.74 -0.59 25.37
C GLY A 194 -0.35 -0.48 24.73
N ALA A 195 -0.19 0.43 23.78
CA ALA A 195 1.04 0.54 23.00
C ALA A 195 2.15 1.31 23.77
N SER A 196 3.37 0.77 23.81
CA SER A 196 4.56 1.46 24.32
C SER A 196 4.93 2.68 23.46
N ALA A 197 5.77 3.58 23.98
CA ALA A 197 6.23 4.74 23.20
C ALA A 197 6.99 4.32 21.93
N GLU A 198 7.75 3.23 21.99
CA GLU A 198 8.47 2.62 20.88
C GLU A 198 7.50 2.03 19.85
N GLU A 199 6.46 1.32 20.29
CA GLU A 199 5.44 0.74 19.41
C GLU A 199 4.65 1.82 18.66
N ILE A 200 4.34 2.93 19.33
CA ILE A 200 3.71 4.10 18.70
C ILE A 200 4.62 4.70 17.63
N LYS A 201 5.91 4.89 17.93
CA LYS A 201 6.90 5.39 16.96
C LYS A 201 7.05 4.43 15.78
N LEU A 202 7.13 3.14 16.04
CA LEU A 202 7.26 2.10 15.01
C LEU A 202 6.06 2.11 14.06
N SER A 203 4.84 2.12 14.61
CA SER A 203 3.60 2.26 13.83
C SER A 203 3.61 3.55 12.99
N LEU A 204 4.10 4.66 13.55
CA LEU A 204 4.19 5.94 12.84
C LEU A 204 5.15 5.86 11.65
N TYR A 205 6.36 5.31 11.82
CA TYR A 205 7.32 5.16 10.71
C TYR A 205 6.78 4.24 9.60
N LEU A 206 6.17 3.11 9.95
CA LEU A 206 5.54 2.21 8.98
C LEU A 206 4.39 2.88 8.24
N LYS A 207 3.58 3.69 8.94
CA LYS A 207 2.54 4.51 8.31
C LYS A 207 3.12 5.52 7.32
N HIS A 208 4.31 6.07 7.58
CA HIS A 208 5.01 6.97 6.66
C HIS A 208 5.54 6.24 5.42
N LEU A 209 6.09 5.03 5.58
CA LEU A 209 6.52 4.18 4.47
C LEU A 209 5.36 3.77 3.55
N ARG A 210 4.18 3.48 4.11
CA ARG A 210 2.98 3.16 3.33
C ARG A 210 2.45 4.29 2.45
N ARG A 211 2.91 5.53 2.65
CA ARG A 211 2.51 6.67 1.81
C ARG A 211 3.33 6.77 0.53
N LEU A 212 4.41 6.01 0.41
CA LEU A 212 5.24 5.97 -0.80
C LEU A 212 4.45 5.34 -1.97
N ASP A 213 4.85 5.66 -3.19
CA ASP A 213 4.21 5.20 -4.43
C ASP A 213 4.68 3.79 -4.88
N ASN A 214 5.38 3.07 -3.99
CA ASN A 214 5.91 1.74 -4.23
C ASN A 214 5.95 0.93 -2.92
N SER A 215 6.03 -0.39 -3.06
CA SER A 215 6.08 -1.37 -1.96
C SER A 215 7.42 -2.11 -1.89
N ASP A 216 8.47 -1.59 -2.55
CA ASP A 216 9.78 -2.26 -2.65
C ASP A 216 10.51 -2.34 -1.30
N TRP A 217 10.10 -1.53 -0.31
CA TRP A 217 10.59 -1.55 1.07
C TRP A 217 9.94 -2.64 1.95
N VAL A 218 8.83 -3.23 1.50
CA VAL A 218 8.08 -4.23 2.26
C VAL A 218 8.88 -5.54 2.45
N PRO A 219 9.56 -6.11 1.44
CA PRO A 219 10.34 -7.33 1.61
C PRO A 219 11.45 -7.21 2.69
N PRO A 220 12.32 -6.16 2.69
CA PRO A 220 13.28 -5.97 3.78
C PRO A 220 12.63 -5.83 5.16
N ALA A 221 11.51 -5.10 5.26
CA ALA A 221 10.77 -5.00 6.51
C ALA A 221 10.24 -6.36 6.96
N MET A 222 9.61 -7.12 6.06
CA MET A 222 9.11 -8.46 6.35
C MET A 222 10.23 -9.40 6.80
N ALA A 223 11.36 -9.44 6.11
CA ALA A 223 12.49 -10.28 6.48
C ALA A 223 13.02 -9.93 7.88
N PHE A 224 13.21 -8.65 8.17
CA PHE A 224 13.71 -8.21 9.48
C PHE A 224 12.70 -8.46 10.60
N PHE A 225 11.41 -8.21 10.41
CA PHE A 225 10.41 -8.46 11.46
C PHE A 225 10.14 -9.95 11.70
N ASN A 226 10.29 -10.78 10.65
CA ASN A 226 10.12 -12.22 10.77
C ASN A 226 11.25 -12.89 11.58
N SER A 227 12.41 -12.24 11.74
CA SER A 227 13.48 -12.73 12.63
C SER A 227 13.20 -12.53 14.13
N GLY A 228 12.12 -11.81 14.47
CA GLY A 228 11.71 -11.56 15.85
C GLY A 228 12.58 -10.55 16.61
N PRO A 229 12.87 -9.35 16.05
CA PRO A 229 13.69 -8.35 16.73
C PRO A 229 12.96 -7.81 17.97
N ASN A 230 13.72 -7.39 18.98
CA ASN A 230 13.16 -6.62 20.08
C ASN A 230 12.69 -5.22 19.59
N ASN A 231 11.89 -4.53 20.39
CA ASN A 231 11.31 -3.23 20.01
C ASN A 231 12.37 -2.15 19.70
N ASN A 232 13.54 -2.19 20.34
CA ASN A 232 14.60 -1.21 20.10
C ASN A 232 15.26 -1.43 18.73
N ASP A 233 15.60 -2.68 18.39
CA ASP A 233 16.20 -3.03 17.11
C ASP A 233 15.20 -2.85 15.96
N ALA A 234 13.93 -3.22 16.19
CA ALA A 234 12.83 -2.92 15.28
C ALA A 234 12.72 -1.42 14.97
N LEU A 235 12.74 -0.57 16.00
CA LEU A 235 12.65 0.87 15.83
C LEU A 235 13.89 1.43 15.13
N LYS A 236 15.09 0.97 15.50
CA LYS A 236 16.36 1.35 14.86
C LYS A 236 16.35 1.01 13.37
N PHE A 237 15.93 -0.20 13.03
CA PHE A 237 15.82 -0.67 11.66
C PHE A 237 14.82 0.14 10.85
N VAL A 238 13.58 0.26 11.33
CA VAL A 238 12.53 0.95 10.57
C VAL A 238 12.83 2.43 10.38
N ARG A 239 13.47 3.10 11.35
CA ARG A 239 13.91 4.49 11.18
C ARG A 239 14.91 4.64 10.03
N ARG A 240 15.89 3.73 9.93
CA ARG A 240 16.89 3.79 8.85
C ARG A 240 16.31 3.34 7.50
N LEU A 241 15.41 2.36 7.50
CA LEU A 241 14.65 1.95 6.32
C LEU A 241 13.77 3.10 5.80
N GLU A 242 13.09 3.83 6.68
CA GLU A 242 12.27 5.00 6.33
C GLU A 242 13.12 6.08 5.67
N ARG A 243 14.26 6.43 6.27
CA ARG A 243 15.22 7.36 5.67
C ARG A 243 15.68 6.92 4.28
N LEU A 244 16.12 5.67 4.14
CA LEU A 244 16.59 5.14 2.84
C LEU A 244 15.46 5.20 1.79
N ALA A 245 14.25 4.78 2.17
CA ALA A 245 13.10 4.76 1.28
C ALA A 245 12.67 6.18 0.86
N TYR A 246 12.60 7.13 1.80
CA TYR A 246 12.30 8.53 1.48
C TYR A 246 13.41 9.17 0.65
N GLY A 247 14.69 8.85 0.92
CA GLY A 247 15.82 9.33 0.12
C GLY A 247 15.71 8.90 -1.34
N MET A 248 15.53 7.61 -1.60
CA MET A 248 15.31 7.08 -2.95
C MET A 248 14.03 7.63 -3.60
N PHE A 249 12.98 7.86 -2.80
CA PHE A 249 11.72 8.42 -3.27
C PHE A 249 11.84 9.90 -3.67
N ILE A 250 12.60 10.71 -2.92
CA ILE A 250 12.85 12.13 -3.24
C ILE A 250 13.73 12.25 -4.48
N MET A 251 14.78 11.43 -4.58
CA MET A 251 15.68 11.37 -5.74
C MET A 251 15.02 10.71 -6.98
N ARG A 252 13.80 10.19 -6.86
CA ARG A 252 13.08 9.45 -7.92
C ARG A 252 13.91 8.29 -8.51
N VAL A 253 14.63 7.57 -7.67
CA VAL A 253 15.39 6.37 -8.07
C VAL A 253 14.44 5.39 -8.76
N ASN A 254 14.85 4.91 -9.94
CA ASN A 254 14.05 3.99 -10.75
C ASN A 254 13.90 2.62 -10.08
N ILE A 255 12.96 1.81 -10.58
CA ILE A 255 12.63 0.50 -10.00
C ILE A 255 13.85 -0.43 -9.90
N ASN A 256 14.73 -0.45 -10.89
CA ASN A 256 15.91 -1.32 -10.87
C ASN A 256 16.89 -0.90 -9.76
N GLY A 257 17.13 0.41 -9.60
CA GLY A 257 17.97 0.94 -8.53
C GLY A 257 17.42 0.61 -7.15
N ARG A 258 16.10 0.74 -6.96
CA ARG A 258 15.45 0.40 -5.68
C ARG A 258 15.52 -1.09 -5.38
N ILE A 259 15.20 -1.96 -6.35
CA ILE A 259 15.30 -3.42 -6.19
C ILE A 259 16.72 -3.82 -5.79
N ASN A 260 17.74 -3.30 -6.48
CA ASN A 260 19.14 -3.59 -6.16
C ASN A 260 19.52 -3.10 -4.75
N ARG A 261 19.07 -1.90 -4.36
CA ARG A 261 19.34 -1.36 -3.03
C ARG A 261 18.69 -2.20 -1.93
N TYR A 262 17.44 -2.60 -2.10
CA TYR A 262 16.74 -3.44 -1.13
C TYR A 262 17.23 -4.90 -1.11
N ALA A 263 17.74 -5.42 -2.23
CA ALA A 263 18.45 -6.69 -2.25
C ALA A 263 19.70 -6.67 -1.36
N GLN A 264 20.48 -5.58 -1.38
CA GLN A 264 21.64 -5.43 -0.49
C GLN A 264 21.23 -5.42 0.99
N VAL A 265 20.09 -4.80 1.32
CA VAL A 265 19.53 -4.84 2.69
C VAL A 265 19.15 -6.26 3.08
N LEU A 266 18.48 -7.01 2.20
CA LEU A 266 18.11 -8.40 2.44
C LEU A 266 19.34 -9.30 2.64
N GLN A 267 20.36 -9.16 1.79
CA GLN A 267 21.63 -9.86 1.94
C GLN A 267 22.30 -9.55 3.29
N ALA A 268 22.25 -8.31 3.74
CA ALA A 268 22.80 -7.93 5.04
C ALA A 268 22.02 -8.57 6.21
N ILE A 269 20.69 -8.61 6.12
CA ILE A 269 19.82 -9.30 7.09
C ILE A 269 20.18 -10.79 7.16
N ASP A 270 20.30 -11.46 6.01
CA ASP A 270 20.60 -12.90 5.95
C ASP A 270 21.97 -13.26 6.52
N THR A 271 22.96 -12.36 6.37
CA THR A 271 24.29 -12.58 6.97
C THR A 271 24.30 -12.41 8.49
N GLY A 272 23.25 -11.83 9.09
CA GLY A 272 23.21 -11.48 10.52
C GLY A 272 24.27 -10.45 10.91
N ASN A 273 24.86 -9.73 9.94
CA ASN A 273 25.91 -8.76 10.17
C ASN A 273 25.30 -7.37 10.36
N ASP A 274 25.13 -6.98 11.62
CA ASP A 274 24.62 -5.67 12.02
C ASP A 274 25.48 -4.50 11.52
N GLU A 275 26.79 -4.66 11.44
CA GLU A 275 27.68 -3.61 10.90
C GLU A 275 27.41 -3.39 9.41
N LYS A 276 27.22 -4.46 8.64
CA LYS A 276 26.85 -4.35 7.22
C LYS A 276 25.45 -3.79 7.05
N LEU A 277 24.49 -4.25 7.85
CA LEU A 277 23.09 -3.83 7.76
C LEU A 277 22.92 -2.35 8.11
N PHE A 278 23.40 -1.97 9.29
CA PHE A 278 23.23 -0.62 9.83
C PHE A 278 24.33 0.33 9.37
N GLY A 279 25.54 -0.13 9.05
CA GLY A 279 26.65 0.72 8.63
C GLY A 279 26.69 1.03 7.14
N GLU A 280 26.11 0.16 6.30
CA GLU A 280 26.26 0.28 4.83
C GLU A 280 24.92 0.16 4.09
N ALA A 281 24.20 -0.96 4.28
CA ALA A 281 23.04 -1.29 3.44
C ALA A 281 21.85 -0.33 3.64
N LEU A 282 21.64 0.17 4.86
CA LEU A 282 20.57 1.11 5.23
C LEU A 282 21.00 2.59 5.28
N GLU A 283 22.28 2.89 5.03
CA GLU A 283 22.79 4.26 5.04
C GLU A 283 22.64 4.95 3.69
N LEU A 284 22.56 6.27 3.69
CA LEU A 284 22.64 7.05 2.46
C LEU A 284 24.10 7.46 2.27
N SER A 285 24.61 7.39 1.04
CA SER A 285 25.95 7.90 0.71
C SER A 285 26.01 9.43 0.86
N PRO A 286 27.20 10.03 1.03
CA PRO A 286 27.35 11.48 1.05
C PRO A 286 26.77 12.18 -0.19
N GLU A 287 26.93 11.56 -1.36
CA GLU A 287 26.39 12.05 -2.63
C GLU A 287 24.85 12.00 -2.63
N GLU A 288 24.27 10.89 -2.16
CA GLU A 288 22.81 10.76 -2.03
C GLU A 288 22.24 11.79 -1.06
N LYS A 289 22.89 12.01 0.09
CA LYS A 289 22.49 13.04 1.06
C LYS A 289 22.51 14.44 0.42
N GLY A 290 23.60 14.77 -0.28
CA GLY A 290 23.73 16.05 -0.99
C GLY A 290 22.65 16.25 -2.05
N GLU A 291 22.34 15.22 -2.81
CA GLU A 291 21.27 15.26 -3.82
C GLU A 291 19.88 15.41 -3.19
N ILE A 292 19.60 14.70 -2.11
CA ILE A 292 18.34 14.84 -1.37
C ILE A 292 18.18 16.29 -0.88
N LEU A 293 19.21 16.88 -0.27
CA LEU A 293 19.17 18.27 0.19
C LEU A 293 18.97 19.25 -0.96
N ARG A 294 19.64 19.03 -2.10
CA ARG A 294 19.47 19.85 -3.31
C ARG A 294 18.03 19.78 -3.84
N VAL A 295 17.43 18.59 -3.86
CA VAL A 295 16.05 18.40 -4.31
C VAL A 295 15.04 19.00 -3.33
N LEU A 296 15.26 18.85 -2.01
CA LEU A 296 14.43 19.46 -0.98
C LEU A 296 14.47 21.00 -1.04
N ASP A 297 15.61 21.58 -1.43
CA ASP A 297 15.71 23.02 -1.64
C ASP A 297 15.07 23.53 -2.94
N GLY A 298 14.78 22.62 -3.87
CA GLY A 298 14.19 22.92 -5.18
C GLY A 298 12.66 23.01 -5.21
N PRO A 299 12.07 23.08 -6.43
CA PRO A 299 10.63 23.15 -6.65
C PRO A 299 9.95 21.79 -6.42
N ILE A 300 9.88 21.37 -5.15
CA ILE A 300 9.43 20.04 -4.75
C ILE A 300 8.03 19.69 -5.26
N TYR A 301 7.12 20.68 -5.39
CA TYR A 301 5.75 20.46 -5.88
C TYR A 301 5.70 19.85 -7.29
N SER A 302 6.71 20.13 -8.11
CA SER A 302 6.80 19.62 -9.49
C SER A 302 7.16 18.14 -9.56
N LEU A 303 7.60 17.53 -8.45
CA LEU A 303 7.90 16.10 -8.41
C LEU A 303 6.61 15.28 -8.34
N PRO A 304 6.42 14.29 -9.23
CA PRO A 304 5.22 13.48 -9.22
C PRO A 304 5.15 12.65 -7.93
N ARG A 305 3.98 12.68 -7.28
CA ARG A 305 3.65 11.90 -6.05
C ARG A 305 4.42 12.25 -4.78
N VAL A 306 5.59 12.89 -4.85
CA VAL A 306 6.45 13.23 -3.70
C VAL A 306 5.89 14.27 -2.71
N PRO A 307 5.28 15.38 -3.16
CA PRO A 307 4.92 16.48 -2.27
C PRO A 307 4.02 16.07 -1.11
N ARG A 308 3.01 15.23 -1.37
CA ARG A 308 2.00 14.89 -0.36
C ARG A 308 2.57 13.99 0.76
N PRO A 309 3.24 12.86 0.48
CA PRO A 309 3.90 12.07 1.52
C PRO A 309 4.94 12.88 2.28
N LEU A 310 5.76 13.69 1.59
CA LEU A 310 6.77 14.53 2.22
C LEU A 310 6.16 15.55 3.19
N LEU A 311 5.14 16.29 2.75
CA LEU A 311 4.45 17.27 3.61
C LEU A 311 3.79 16.59 4.81
N LEU A 312 3.16 15.42 4.64
CA LEU A 312 2.58 14.67 5.76
C LEU A 312 3.65 14.16 6.74
N ARG A 313 4.84 13.81 6.23
CA ARG A 313 5.97 13.41 7.06
C ARG A 313 6.51 14.59 7.87
N LEU A 314 6.70 15.72 7.22
CA LEU A 314 7.16 16.97 7.84
C LEU A 314 6.15 17.50 8.87
N ASP A 315 4.86 17.48 8.54
CA ASP A 315 3.79 17.86 9.46
C ASP A 315 3.77 16.98 10.71
N SER A 316 3.99 15.67 10.54
CA SER A 316 4.15 14.73 11.67
C SER A 316 5.38 15.01 12.52
N LEU A 317 6.45 15.59 11.98
CA LEU A 317 7.61 16.02 12.77
C LEU A 317 7.31 17.27 13.59
N LEU A 318 6.53 18.20 13.03
CA LEU A 318 6.18 19.46 13.69
C LEU A 318 5.12 19.28 14.79
N ALA A 319 4.12 18.42 14.56
CA ALA A 319 3.02 18.21 15.49
C ALA A 319 3.38 17.30 16.70
N GLY A 320 4.51 16.58 16.64
CA GLY A 320 4.87 15.56 17.63
C GLY A 320 4.05 14.26 17.51
N ALA A 321 4.36 13.27 18.36
CA ALA A 321 3.86 11.89 18.26
C ALA A 321 2.33 11.69 18.46
N GLY A 322 1.56 12.77 18.60
CA GLY A 322 0.11 12.72 18.87
C GLY A 322 -0.80 13.07 17.68
N ALA A 323 -0.26 13.49 16.54
CA ALA A 323 -1.10 14.02 15.45
C ALA A 323 -1.86 12.93 14.70
N ARG A 324 -3.20 12.97 14.84
CA ARG A 324 -4.12 12.10 14.08
C ARG A 324 -4.82 12.93 13.00
N TYR A 325 -4.41 12.73 11.76
CA TYR A 325 -5.08 13.31 10.60
C TYR A 325 -6.24 12.41 10.17
N ASP A 326 -7.43 12.68 10.71
CA ASP A 326 -8.67 12.01 10.29
C ASP A 326 -9.41 12.91 9.29
N TYR A 327 -8.84 13.05 8.09
CA TYR A 327 -9.46 13.79 7.00
C TYR A 327 -9.60 12.88 5.77
N PRO A 328 -10.82 12.69 5.24
CA PRO A 328 -11.05 11.80 4.11
C PRO A 328 -10.36 12.28 2.83
N THR A 329 -10.02 13.57 2.71
CA THR A 329 -9.25 14.08 1.57
C THR A 329 -8.39 15.28 1.96
N ILE A 330 -7.07 15.04 2.00
CA ILE A 330 -6.04 16.07 2.20
C ILE A 330 -5.60 16.61 0.83
N SER A 331 -5.45 17.93 0.75
CA SER A 331 -4.97 18.66 -0.42
C SER A 331 -3.74 19.50 -0.06
N ILE A 332 -2.91 19.77 -1.07
CA ILE A 332 -1.77 20.69 -0.94
C ILE A 332 -2.23 22.06 -1.40
N GLU A 333 -2.00 23.07 -0.58
CA GLU A 333 -2.27 24.47 -0.90
C GLU A 333 -0.97 25.23 -1.12
N HIS A 334 -1.00 26.13 -2.09
CA HIS A 334 0.07 27.09 -2.36
C HIS A 334 -0.30 28.42 -1.70
N VAL A 335 0.44 28.83 -0.67
CA VAL A 335 0.14 30.10 0.02
C VAL A 335 0.29 31.27 -0.96
N LEU A 336 1.47 31.41 -1.57
CA LEU A 336 1.70 32.18 -2.80
C LEU A 336 1.08 31.41 -3.98
N PRO A 337 0.01 31.92 -4.62
CA PRO A 337 -0.71 31.19 -5.66
C PRO A 337 0.15 30.93 -6.92
N GLN A 338 -0.16 29.84 -7.64
CA GLN A 338 0.44 29.56 -8.94
C GLN A 338 0.07 30.60 -10.01
N ASN A 339 -1.18 31.08 -9.98
CA ASN A 339 -1.70 32.05 -10.95
C ASN A 339 -2.34 33.24 -10.19
N PRO A 340 -1.52 34.12 -9.58
CA PRO A 340 -2.04 35.30 -8.88
C PRO A 340 -2.65 36.29 -9.89
N ALA A 341 -3.69 37.03 -9.48
CA ALA A 341 -4.25 38.07 -10.33
C ALA A 341 -3.23 39.20 -10.54
N LEU A 342 -3.21 39.83 -11.72
CA LEU A 342 -2.26 40.90 -12.05
C LEU A 342 -2.34 42.11 -11.10
N ASN A 343 -3.51 42.37 -10.53
CA ASN A 343 -3.77 43.44 -9.57
C ASN A 343 -3.70 42.99 -8.10
N SER A 344 -3.26 41.76 -7.83
CA SER A 344 -3.13 41.23 -6.48
C SER A 344 -1.93 41.81 -5.75
N ARG A 345 -1.94 41.75 -4.42
CA ARG A 345 -0.77 42.12 -3.61
C ARG A 345 0.43 41.20 -3.87
N TRP A 346 0.19 39.99 -4.33
CA TRP A 346 1.25 39.04 -4.69
C TRP A 346 2.18 39.59 -5.78
N VAL A 347 1.64 40.24 -6.81
CA VAL A 347 2.46 40.82 -7.89
C VAL A 347 3.22 42.06 -7.43
N MET A 348 2.71 42.78 -6.43
CA MET A 348 3.42 43.92 -5.82
C MET A 348 4.56 43.45 -4.89
N GLN A 349 4.32 42.38 -4.15
CA GLN A 349 5.25 41.83 -3.15
C GLN A 349 6.33 40.94 -3.78
N PHE A 350 6.02 40.30 -4.91
CA PHE A 350 6.95 39.54 -5.76
C PHE A 350 6.86 40.11 -7.19
N PRO A 351 7.48 41.27 -7.45
CA PRO A 351 7.41 41.94 -8.74
C PRO A 351 8.20 41.20 -9.81
N ASP A 352 9.30 40.55 -9.42
CA ASP A 352 10.07 39.66 -10.31
C ASP A 352 9.32 38.34 -10.51
N GLU A 353 8.99 38.04 -11.75
CA GLU A 353 8.30 36.81 -12.14
C GLU A 353 9.18 35.57 -11.93
N GLU A 354 10.49 35.67 -12.11
CA GLU A 354 11.42 34.56 -11.89
C GLU A 354 11.50 34.21 -10.41
N GLU A 355 11.68 35.21 -9.53
CA GLU A 355 11.66 35.03 -8.08
C GLU A 355 10.33 34.40 -7.62
N ARG A 356 9.21 34.90 -8.14
CA ARG A 356 7.88 34.37 -7.83
C ARG A 356 7.73 32.91 -8.25
N ALA A 357 8.15 32.57 -9.47
CA ALA A 357 8.09 31.19 -9.97
C ALA A 357 8.99 30.24 -9.15
N GLN A 358 10.17 30.71 -8.73
CA GLN A 358 11.09 29.94 -7.89
C GLN A 358 10.48 29.58 -6.54
N TRP A 359 9.76 30.51 -5.89
CA TRP A 359 9.17 30.27 -4.57
C TRP A 359 7.85 29.50 -4.60
N THR A 360 7.08 29.63 -5.68
CA THR A 360 5.73 29.06 -5.80
C THR A 360 5.72 27.57 -5.46
N HIS A 361 6.67 26.79 -5.99
CA HIS A 361 6.68 25.34 -5.90
C HIS A 361 7.62 24.76 -4.82
N ARG A 362 8.28 25.61 -4.04
CA ARG A 362 9.20 25.21 -2.97
C ARG A 362 8.47 24.81 -1.70
N LEU A 363 9.10 23.96 -0.88
CA LEU A 363 8.55 23.40 0.35
C LEU A 363 7.99 24.48 1.30
N ALA A 364 8.68 25.60 1.45
CA ALA A 364 8.24 26.71 2.29
C ALA A 364 6.85 27.26 1.94
N ASN A 365 6.47 27.24 0.66
CA ASN A 365 5.20 27.79 0.19
C ASN A 365 4.02 26.80 0.27
N LEU A 366 4.30 25.53 0.54
CA LEU A 366 3.31 24.46 0.50
C LEU A 366 2.78 24.16 1.90
N VAL A 367 1.46 24.04 2.02
CA VAL A 367 0.78 23.66 3.26
C VAL A 367 -0.30 22.62 3.02
N LEU A 368 -0.77 21.98 4.10
CA LEU A 368 -1.80 20.95 4.04
C LEU A 368 -3.16 21.55 4.42
N LEU A 369 -4.19 21.26 3.64
CA LEU A 369 -5.57 21.67 3.91
C LEU A 369 -6.56 20.57 3.55
N SER A 370 -7.75 20.62 4.15
CA SER A 370 -8.89 19.88 3.62
C SER A 370 -9.25 20.41 2.22
N ARG A 371 -9.76 19.54 1.34
CA ARG A 371 -10.15 19.95 -0.02
C ARG A 371 -11.14 21.11 -0.04
N ARG A 372 -12.06 21.16 0.94
CA ARG A 372 -13.04 22.23 1.13
C ARG A 372 -12.36 23.58 1.37
N LYS A 373 -11.43 23.64 2.32
CA LYS A 373 -10.72 24.87 2.68
C LYS A 373 -9.83 25.39 1.55
N ASN A 374 -9.14 24.48 0.87
CA ASN A 374 -8.33 24.84 -0.28
C ASN A 374 -9.19 25.50 -1.38
N SER A 375 -10.38 24.93 -1.65
CA SER A 375 -11.33 25.54 -2.59
C SER A 375 -11.86 26.92 -2.15
N GLN A 376 -11.90 27.22 -0.85
CA GLN A 376 -12.33 28.52 -0.33
C GLN A 376 -11.21 29.57 -0.41
N ALA A 377 -9.95 29.15 -0.21
CA ALA A 377 -8.78 30.02 -0.25
C ALA A 377 -8.46 30.56 -1.65
N GLN A 378 -8.70 29.76 -2.70
CA GLN A 378 -8.49 30.13 -4.12
C GLN A 378 -7.15 30.86 -4.36
N ASN A 379 -7.10 31.82 -5.29
CA ASN A 379 -5.92 32.65 -5.57
C ASN A 379 -5.99 34.01 -4.86
N TYR A 380 -6.68 34.09 -3.72
CA TYR A 380 -6.82 35.35 -3.00
C TYR A 380 -5.50 35.84 -2.38
N ASP A 381 -5.48 37.11 -1.98
CA ASP A 381 -4.36 37.68 -1.22
C ASP A 381 -4.17 36.98 0.14
N PHE A 382 -2.93 37.01 0.64
CA PHE A 382 -2.52 36.32 1.86
C PHE A 382 -3.47 36.49 3.04
N LYS A 383 -3.89 37.72 3.33
CA LYS A 383 -4.79 38.03 4.46
C LYS A 383 -6.13 37.31 4.34
N ARG A 384 -6.69 37.19 3.14
CA ARG A 384 -7.93 36.47 2.91
C ARG A 384 -7.72 34.96 3.01
N LYS A 385 -6.67 34.42 2.39
CA LYS A 385 -6.31 33.00 2.51
C LYS A 385 -6.16 32.58 3.97
N LYS A 386 -5.43 33.37 4.76
CA LYS A 386 -5.24 33.15 6.20
C LYS A 386 -6.58 33.11 6.95
N ASN A 387 -7.53 33.99 6.62
CA ASN A 387 -8.86 33.93 7.23
C ASN A 387 -9.59 32.63 6.86
N GLU A 388 -9.57 32.20 5.60
CA GLU A 388 -10.20 30.94 5.16
C GLU A 388 -9.57 29.70 5.82
N TYR A 389 -8.25 29.71 6.05
CA TYR A 389 -7.56 28.61 6.71
C TYR A 389 -8.05 28.39 8.14
N PHE A 390 -8.48 29.45 8.84
CA PHE A 390 -8.77 29.44 10.28
C PHE A 390 -10.18 29.95 10.64
N GLN A 391 -11.15 29.85 9.71
CA GLN A 391 -12.55 30.17 10.03
C GLN A 391 -13.07 29.34 11.22
N GLN A 392 -13.89 29.98 12.06
CA GLN A 392 -14.51 29.34 13.23
C GLN A 392 -15.41 28.16 12.79
N GLY A 393 -15.26 27.02 13.47
CA GLY A 393 -16.08 25.81 13.26
C GLY A 393 -15.43 24.70 12.44
N ASP A 394 -14.27 24.94 11.82
CA ASP A 394 -13.45 23.90 11.16
C ASP A 394 -11.97 24.23 11.43
N VAL A 395 -11.32 23.54 12.38
CA VAL A 395 -9.94 23.86 12.78
C VAL A 395 -8.97 23.12 11.86
N THR A 396 -8.01 23.83 11.25
CA THR A 396 -6.94 23.18 10.48
C THR A 396 -5.98 22.48 11.45
N PRO A 397 -5.85 21.14 11.41
CA PRO A 397 -5.07 20.39 12.41
C PRO A 397 -3.57 20.29 12.06
N PHE A 398 -3.19 20.74 10.85
CA PHE A 398 -1.85 20.54 10.32
C PHE A 398 -0.91 21.58 10.93
N ALA A 399 0.10 21.11 11.66
CA ALA A 399 1.12 21.96 12.28
C ALA A 399 1.84 22.83 11.24
N LEU A 400 2.12 22.29 10.04
CA LEU A 400 2.66 23.02 8.90
C LEU A 400 1.82 24.25 8.55
N THR A 401 0.50 24.12 8.61
CA THR A 401 -0.43 25.21 8.26
C THR A 401 -0.60 26.19 9.40
N THR A 402 -0.59 25.71 10.65
CA THR A 402 -0.65 26.54 11.85
C THR A 402 0.52 27.52 11.94
N GLU A 403 1.71 27.15 11.46
CA GLU A 403 2.84 28.08 11.39
C GLU A 403 2.54 29.32 10.51
N VAL A 404 1.70 29.20 9.49
CA VAL A 404 1.28 30.34 8.63
C VAL A 404 0.45 31.36 9.40
N VAL A 405 -0.21 30.96 10.49
CA VAL A 405 -1.00 31.88 11.35
C VAL A 405 -0.12 32.96 11.95
N ASN A 406 1.12 32.64 12.26
CA ASN A 406 2.00 33.54 12.99
C ASN A 406 2.63 34.61 12.10
N GLU A 407 2.56 34.43 10.77
CA GLU A 407 3.12 35.38 9.82
C GLU A 407 2.10 36.50 9.50
N LEU A 408 2.58 37.75 9.54
CA LEU A 408 1.78 38.93 9.17
C LEU A 408 1.72 39.11 7.66
N GLU A 409 2.84 38.85 6.99
CA GLU A 409 3.02 38.95 5.54
C GLU A 409 3.80 37.74 5.03
N TRP A 410 3.64 37.43 3.74
CA TRP A 410 4.27 36.27 3.12
C TRP A 410 5.34 36.72 2.12
N THR A 411 6.48 37.20 2.63
CA THR A 411 7.59 37.75 1.85
C THR A 411 8.61 36.68 1.44
N SER A 412 9.52 36.99 0.52
CA SER A 412 10.66 36.12 0.19
C SER A 412 11.57 35.84 1.41
N GLN A 413 11.73 36.82 2.32
CA GLN A 413 12.47 36.62 3.57
C GLN A 413 11.80 35.59 4.50
N VAL A 414 10.47 35.64 4.64
CA VAL A 414 9.71 34.64 5.42
C VAL A 414 9.83 33.26 4.78
N LEU A 415 9.74 33.19 3.45
CA LEU A 415 9.89 31.94 2.69
C LEU A 415 11.29 31.34 2.85
N ASP A 416 12.36 32.13 2.77
CA ASP A 416 13.75 31.67 2.97
C ASP A 416 13.98 31.12 4.38
N GLN A 417 13.55 31.84 5.41
CA GLN A 417 13.66 31.39 6.80
C GLN A 417 12.87 30.10 7.05
N ARG A 418 11.65 30.02 6.50
CA ARG A 418 10.80 28.85 6.59
C ARG A 418 11.42 27.67 5.83
N GLN A 419 11.95 27.88 4.64
CA GLN A 419 12.62 26.86 3.82
C GLN A 419 13.76 26.21 4.60
N LYS A 420 14.67 27.03 5.14
CA LYS A 420 15.80 26.57 5.98
C LYS A 420 15.32 25.76 7.17
N ARG A 421 14.37 26.28 7.95
CA ARG A 421 13.80 25.57 9.11
C ARG A 421 13.20 24.21 8.75
N LEU A 422 12.41 24.14 7.69
CA LEU A 422 11.74 22.91 7.28
C LEU A 422 12.74 21.86 6.77
N ILE A 423 13.75 22.29 6.00
CA ILE A 423 14.84 21.43 5.55
C ILE A 423 15.67 20.96 6.74
N ASP A 424 15.99 21.82 7.70
CA ASP A 424 16.76 21.46 8.90
C ASP A 424 16.03 20.40 9.75
N ARG A 425 14.70 20.44 9.81
CA ARG A 425 13.91 19.38 10.46
C ARG A 425 14.05 18.03 9.77
N LEU A 426 13.97 18.00 8.43
CA LEU A 426 14.16 16.76 7.66
C LEU A 426 15.62 16.27 7.75
N LYS A 427 16.57 17.19 7.65
CA LYS A 427 18.01 16.96 7.75
C LYS A 427 18.37 16.33 9.09
N SER A 428 17.82 16.83 10.20
CA SER A 428 18.01 16.26 11.54
C SER A 428 17.31 14.90 11.70
N GLU A 429 16.08 14.74 11.22
CA GLU A 429 15.35 13.47 11.35
C GLU A 429 16.05 12.33 10.59
N TRP A 430 16.47 12.62 9.37
CA TRP A 430 17.09 11.69 8.42
C TRP A 430 18.61 11.72 8.43
N HIS A 431 19.26 12.42 9.35
CA HIS A 431 20.74 12.50 9.44
C HIS A 431 21.40 12.78 8.08
N LEU A 432 20.93 13.81 7.39
CA LEU A 432 21.44 14.22 6.07
C LEU A 432 22.68 15.12 6.16
N ASP A 433 23.25 15.26 7.35
CA ASP A 433 24.54 15.94 7.58
C ASP A 433 25.72 15.20 6.92
#